data_AF-A0A0N1IGL3-F1
#
_entry.id   AF-A0A0N1IGL3-F1
#
_cell.length_a   1.000
_cell.length_b   1.000
_cell.length_c   1.000
_cell.angle_alpha   90.00
_cell.angle_beta   90.00
_cell.angle_gamma   90.00
#
_symmetry.space_group_name_H-M   'P 1'
#
loop_
_entity.id
_entity.type
_entity.pdbx_description
1 polymer ?
#
loop_
_entity_poly.entity_id
_entity_poly.type
_entity_poly.pdbx_seq_one_letter_code
_entity_poly.pdbx_strand_id
1 'polypeptide(L)'
;MILILLEERQSYVYLLTKNPSVVMLKCDCSSQEMALLSVNVCEIKASVAQGMARRIVISYIHVILVLLLVFGFVSGDEYTPSPNIGSPAGLVPNCPGVLKNATISQKKLQMLRILVHKVINGKVHRTDYPIAGAAKSLAKDKLVDFKNKKTVFYIGGFFDSAYFPFSQAIGTVYSKRGYNVLLSETFQFLTYIYPKSVRLSKVIGDKIGELLVNLENLGLKADNLEIVGMSIGAHIAGYASKYYYSATGKKPSRLTGLDPAGPCFRGLPPDLRLRKTDAERVDILHTNIDGFGIAENLGHVDFYVNGGEYQPGDIVAVPCLVICSHIRSAIYWWLAVQNPKKFIAIKCDSIQDARFAKCYNGSETNYVGLETKFDRPGLYYLPTYNEFPYYRAKEGLDEENEIYKYHAARVNAEDLFIV
;
A
#
# COMPACT_ATOMS: atom_id res chain seq x y z
N MET A 1 -18.56 5.01 2.26
CA MET A 1 -17.59 3.99 1.83
C MET A 1 -18.14 3.36 0.58
N ILE A 2 -17.47 3.50 -0.57
CA ILE A 2 -17.89 2.87 -1.83
C ILE A 2 -17.16 1.53 -1.88
N LEU A 3 -17.90 0.44 -1.86
CA LEU A 3 -17.36 -0.91 -2.04
C LEU A 3 -17.59 -1.29 -3.51
N ILE A 4 -16.52 -1.49 -4.26
CA ILE A 4 -16.58 -2.04 -5.62
C ILE A 4 -16.21 -3.51 -5.51
N LEU A 5 -17.18 -4.39 -5.77
CA LEU A 5 -16.93 -5.82 -5.93
C LEU A 5 -16.95 -6.11 -7.44
N LEU A 6 -15.88 -6.71 -7.92
CA LEU A 6 -15.77 -7.21 -9.30
C LEU A 6 -16.06 -8.71 -9.26
N GLU A 7 -17.18 -9.11 -9.85
CA GLU A 7 -17.46 -10.50 -10.20
C GLU A 7 -17.70 -10.57 -11.72
N GLU A 8 -17.30 -11.69 -12.31
CA GLU A 8 -17.12 -11.88 -13.76
C GLU A 8 -18.28 -11.28 -14.58
N ARG A 9 -18.01 -10.13 -15.23
CA ARG A 9 -18.84 -9.38 -16.19
C ARG A 9 -19.95 -8.45 -15.65
N GLN A 10 -20.03 -8.13 -14.37
CA GLN A 10 -20.91 -7.05 -13.89
C GLN A 10 -20.29 -6.21 -12.77
N SER A 11 -20.40 -4.89 -12.89
CA SER A 11 -19.96 -3.92 -11.88
C SER A 11 -21.14 -3.52 -11.00
N TYR A 12 -21.05 -3.76 -9.70
CA TYR A 12 -22.04 -3.30 -8.72
C TYR A 12 -21.45 -2.18 -7.86
N VAL A 13 -22.16 -1.07 -7.74
CA VAL A 13 -21.78 0.06 -6.88
C VAL A 13 -22.70 0.09 -5.66
N TYR A 14 -22.15 -0.16 -4.47
CA TYR A 14 -22.89 -0.02 -3.22
C TYR A 14 -22.57 1.30 -2.52
N LEU A 15 -23.60 2.14 -2.32
CA LEU A 15 -23.55 3.36 -1.52
C LEU A 15 -24.09 3.08 -0.12
N LEU A 16 -23.20 2.97 0.87
CA LEU A 16 -23.60 2.94 2.28
C LEU A 16 -23.83 4.38 2.77
N THR A 17 -25.11 4.76 2.90
CA THR A 17 -25.52 5.95 3.65
C THR A 17 -25.97 5.57 5.07
N LYS A 18 -26.03 6.54 5.99
CA LYS A 18 -26.30 6.35 7.43
C LYS A 18 -27.74 5.88 7.77
N ASN A 19 -28.54 5.43 6.81
CA ASN A 19 -29.91 4.95 7.00
C ASN A 19 -30.11 3.59 6.30
N PRO A 20 -30.88 2.63 6.86
CA PRO A 20 -30.88 1.23 6.43
C PRO A 20 -31.80 0.97 5.23
N SER A 21 -31.60 1.70 4.14
CA SER A 21 -32.28 1.45 2.87
C SER A 21 -31.22 1.24 1.78
N VAL A 22 -30.98 -0.01 1.42
CA VAL A 22 -30.09 -0.39 0.32
C VAL A 22 -30.79 -0.05 -0.99
N VAL A 23 -30.30 0.96 -1.71
CA VAL A 23 -30.75 1.22 -3.09
C VAL A 23 -29.84 0.45 -4.03
N MET A 24 -30.43 -0.53 -4.73
CA MET A 24 -29.74 -1.37 -5.69
C MET A 24 -29.84 -0.72 -7.07
N LEU A 25 -28.75 -0.14 -7.57
CA LEU A 25 -28.69 0.38 -8.94
C LEU A 25 -28.13 -0.70 -9.85
N LYS A 26 -28.96 -1.20 -10.76
CA LYS A 26 -28.59 -2.13 -11.81
C LYS A 26 -28.15 -1.33 -13.02
N CYS A 27 -26.87 -1.40 -13.38
CA CYS A 27 -26.37 -0.84 -14.64
C CYS A 27 -26.20 -1.99 -15.64
N ASP A 28 -27.05 -2.03 -16.66
CA ASP A 28 -26.80 -2.83 -17.86
C ASP A 28 -25.89 -2.03 -18.78
N CYS A 29 -24.65 -2.50 -18.97
CA CYS A 29 -23.76 -1.97 -20.00
C CYS A 29 -23.92 -2.81 -21.26
N SER A 30 -24.88 -2.44 -22.11
CA SER A 30 -25.01 -2.95 -23.48
C SER A 30 -25.23 -1.82 -24.47
N SER A 31 -24.27 -0.90 -24.58
CA SER A 31 -24.01 -0.14 -25.81
C SER A 31 -22.78 0.75 -25.63
N GLN A 32 -21.90 0.72 -26.63
CA GLN A 32 -20.88 1.73 -26.84
C GLN A 32 -21.58 3.05 -27.18
N GLU A 33 -21.50 4.05 -26.31
CA GLU A 33 -21.48 5.47 -26.71
C GLU A 33 -21.16 6.35 -25.49
N MET A 34 -20.31 7.35 -25.71
CA MET A 34 -19.82 8.28 -24.71
C MET A 34 -20.96 9.08 -24.06
N ALA A 35 -20.96 9.19 -22.73
CA ALA A 35 -21.80 10.14 -22.01
C ALA A 35 -20.96 10.97 -21.03
N LEU A 36 -20.66 12.21 -21.45
CA LEU A 36 -20.30 13.32 -20.56
C LEU A 36 -21.47 13.57 -19.60
N LEU A 37 -21.24 13.51 -18.30
CA LEU A 37 -22.21 13.89 -17.28
C LEU A 37 -22.06 15.37 -16.92
N SER A 38 -22.90 16.18 -17.56
CA SER A 38 -23.21 17.56 -17.21
C SER A 38 -23.91 17.66 -15.85
N VAL A 39 -23.40 18.48 -14.94
CA VAL A 39 -24.10 18.91 -13.73
C VAL A 39 -24.93 20.15 -14.09
N ASN A 40 -26.25 19.99 -14.18
CA ASN A 40 -27.18 21.11 -14.34
C ASN A 40 -27.31 21.89 -13.02
N VAL A 41 -26.94 23.16 -13.06
CA VAL A 41 -27.24 24.17 -12.02
C VAL A 41 -28.50 24.92 -12.44
N CYS A 42 -29.49 24.99 -11.55
CA CYS A 42 -30.75 25.70 -11.73
C CYS A 42 -30.56 27.17 -12.14
N GLU A 43 -31.33 27.60 -13.15
CA GLU A 43 -31.58 28.99 -13.49
C GLU A 43 -32.42 29.69 -12.40
N ILE A 44 -31.99 30.89 -11.99
CA ILE A 44 -32.88 31.95 -11.48
C ILE A 44 -32.67 33.14 -12.40
N LYS A 45 -33.73 33.54 -13.13
CA LYS A 45 -33.74 34.74 -13.99
C LYS A 45 -34.13 35.98 -13.18
N ALA A 46 -33.36 37.06 -13.33
CA ALA A 46 -33.85 38.43 -13.15
C ALA A 46 -33.09 39.42 -14.06
N SER A 47 -33.80 39.83 -15.11
CA SER A 47 -33.75 40.99 -16.00
C SER A 47 -32.98 42.29 -15.61
N VAL A 48 -32.31 42.84 -16.65
CA VAL A 48 -32.12 44.28 -17.02
C VAL A 48 -31.07 45.13 -16.27
N ALA A 49 -30.00 45.51 -16.99
CA ALA A 49 -29.72 46.90 -17.40
C ALA A 49 -28.34 47.02 -18.09
N GLN A 50 -28.35 47.46 -19.35
CA GLN A 50 -27.16 47.99 -20.03
C GLN A 50 -26.72 49.28 -19.35
N GLY A 51 -25.43 49.36 -18.98
CA GLY A 51 -24.82 50.64 -18.59
C GLY A 51 -23.73 50.59 -17.52
N MET A 52 -22.65 49.81 -17.70
CA MET A 52 -21.41 50.05 -16.91
C MET A 52 -20.13 49.39 -17.47
N ALA A 53 -19.93 49.41 -18.80
CA ALA A 53 -18.74 48.80 -19.43
C ALA A 53 -17.43 49.64 -19.34
N ARG A 54 -17.27 50.52 -18.34
CA ARG A 54 -16.06 51.37 -18.22
C ARG A 54 -15.43 51.46 -16.83
N ARG A 55 -15.87 50.67 -15.84
CA ARG A 55 -15.26 50.65 -14.48
C ARG A 55 -14.67 49.31 -14.04
N ILE A 56 -14.75 48.25 -14.85
CA ILE A 56 -14.27 46.90 -14.47
C ILE A 56 -12.77 46.68 -14.81
N VAL A 57 -12.19 47.47 -15.71
CA VAL A 57 -10.79 47.26 -16.15
C VAL A 57 -9.76 47.75 -15.12
N ILE A 58 -10.12 48.67 -14.22
CA ILE A 58 -9.16 49.24 -13.24
C ILE A 58 -9.04 48.39 -11.96
N SER A 59 -10.03 47.53 -11.66
CA SER A 59 -9.99 46.71 -10.43
C SER A 59 -9.14 45.44 -10.57
N TYR A 60 -8.93 44.93 -11.79
CA TYR A 60 -8.10 43.74 -12.03
C TYR A 60 -6.58 44.02 -11.96
N ILE A 61 -6.13 45.24 -12.29
CA ILE A 61 -4.70 45.59 -12.25
C ILE A 61 -4.19 45.66 -10.80
N HIS A 62 -5.02 46.08 -9.84
CA HIS A 62 -4.63 46.10 -8.43
C HIS A 62 -4.63 44.72 -7.78
N VAL A 63 -5.47 43.78 -8.23
CA VAL A 63 -5.43 42.40 -7.74
C VAL A 63 -4.19 41.65 -8.24
N ILE A 64 -3.76 41.90 -9.48
CA ILE A 64 -2.54 41.28 -10.06
C ILE A 64 -1.26 41.85 -9.41
N LEU A 65 -1.20 43.16 -9.13
CA LEU A 65 -0.04 43.75 -8.45
C LEU A 65 0.09 43.29 -6.98
N VAL A 66 -1.04 43.07 -6.29
CA VAL A 66 -1.03 42.51 -4.93
C VAL A 66 -0.63 41.03 -4.94
N LEU A 67 -1.03 40.25 -5.96
CA LEU A 67 -0.55 38.88 -6.13
C LEU A 67 0.96 38.83 -6.38
N LEU A 68 1.52 39.74 -7.17
CA LEU A 68 2.97 39.80 -7.43
C LEU A 68 3.79 40.29 -6.21
N LEU A 69 3.20 41.07 -5.31
CA LEU A 69 3.85 41.52 -4.08
C LEU A 69 3.73 40.52 -2.90
N VAL A 70 2.77 39.59 -2.94
CA VAL A 70 2.68 38.48 -1.99
C VAL A 70 3.60 37.30 -2.38
N PHE A 71 4.00 37.20 -3.65
CA PHE A 71 5.15 36.39 -4.06
C PHE A 71 6.47 37.16 -3.90
N GLY A 72 6.62 37.87 -2.78
CA GLY A 72 7.93 38.26 -2.28
C GLY A 72 8.79 36.99 -2.18
N PHE A 73 9.94 37.03 -2.86
CA PHE A 73 10.97 36.01 -2.86
C PHE A 73 11.13 35.40 -1.46
N VAL A 74 10.49 34.26 -1.24
CA VAL A 74 10.98 33.29 -0.28
C VAL A 74 12.19 32.71 -1.00
N SER A 75 13.37 33.20 -0.67
CA SER A 75 14.59 32.40 -0.78
C SER A 75 14.36 31.18 0.11
N GLY A 76 13.64 30.20 -0.43
CA GLY A 76 13.62 28.87 0.12
C GLY A 76 15.05 28.39 -0.02
N ASP A 77 15.69 28.10 1.11
CA ASP A 77 16.80 27.16 1.08
C ASP A 77 16.31 25.97 0.25
N GLU A 78 16.90 25.76 -0.93
CA GLU A 78 16.68 24.58 -1.75
C GLU A 78 17.16 23.39 -0.93
N TYR A 79 16.29 22.88 -0.06
CA TYR A 79 16.43 21.55 0.49
C TYR A 79 16.25 20.59 -0.69
N THR A 80 17.35 20.30 -1.37
CA THR A 80 17.47 19.20 -2.31
C THR A 80 17.71 17.94 -1.47
N PRO A 81 16.69 17.10 -1.22
CA PRO A 81 16.92 15.86 -0.50
C PRO A 81 17.94 15.02 -1.26
N SER A 82 18.71 14.22 -0.52
CA SER A 82 19.65 13.27 -1.11
C SER A 82 18.95 12.44 -2.20
N PRO A 83 19.62 12.11 -3.32
CA PRO A 83 19.10 11.22 -4.37
C PRO A 83 18.57 9.88 -3.83
N ASN A 84 18.99 9.48 -2.63
CA ASN A 84 18.58 8.27 -1.93
C ASN A 84 17.28 8.43 -1.09
N ILE A 85 16.67 9.61 -1.07
CA ILE A 85 15.48 9.94 -0.25
C ILE A 85 14.36 10.50 -1.14
N GLY A 86 14.71 11.27 -2.19
CA GLY A 86 13.74 11.92 -3.07
C GLY A 86 12.95 13.07 -2.41
N SER A 87 12.32 13.93 -3.23
CA SER A 87 11.33 14.94 -2.79
C SER A 87 9.90 14.37 -2.91
N PRO A 88 8.87 14.77 -2.15
CA PRO A 88 8.80 15.64 -0.97
C PRO A 88 8.63 14.85 0.35
N ALA A 89 8.59 15.52 1.49
CA ALA A 89 8.42 14.94 2.83
C ALA A 89 7.08 14.17 3.04
N GLY A 90 6.21 14.16 2.02
CA GLY A 90 4.89 13.56 1.93
C GLY A 90 3.89 14.13 2.95
N LEU A 91 2.74 13.46 3.10
CA LEU A 91 1.72 13.86 4.06
C LEU A 91 2.24 13.72 5.51
N VAL A 92 2.17 14.80 6.30
CA VAL A 92 2.55 14.87 7.73
C VAL A 92 3.97 14.31 8.01
N PRO A 93 5.03 15.02 7.60
CA PRO A 93 6.42 14.59 7.79
C PRO A 93 6.88 14.69 9.25
N ASN A 94 6.37 15.67 9.99
CA ASN A 94 6.61 15.82 11.41
C ASN A 94 5.32 15.52 12.17
N CYS A 95 5.39 14.61 13.15
CA CYS A 95 4.28 14.26 14.03
C CYS A 95 4.67 14.47 15.49
N PRO A 96 4.60 15.71 16.01
CA PRO A 96 4.91 15.99 17.40
C PRO A 96 4.09 15.11 18.35
N GLY A 97 4.78 14.49 19.31
CA GLY A 97 4.15 13.62 20.31
C GLY A 97 3.80 12.21 19.84
N VAL A 98 4.14 11.83 18.59
CA VAL A 98 3.95 10.45 18.11
C VAL A 98 4.84 9.43 18.82
N LEU A 99 5.91 9.89 19.48
CA LEU A 99 6.78 9.06 20.32
C LEU A 99 6.31 8.95 21.77
N LYS A 100 5.20 9.62 22.15
CA LYS A 100 4.65 9.47 23.50
C LYS A 100 4.14 8.05 23.69
N ASN A 101 4.53 7.44 24.81
CA ASN A 101 4.07 6.11 25.22
C ASN A 101 2.56 5.96 25.06
N ALA A 102 2.15 4.80 24.54
CA ALA A 102 0.76 4.40 24.44
C ALA A 102 0.57 3.07 25.19
N THR A 103 -0.65 2.84 25.65
CA THR A 103 -1.03 1.59 26.31
C THR A 103 -2.40 1.16 25.80
N ILE A 104 -2.60 -0.16 25.77
CA ILE A 104 -3.91 -0.77 25.51
C ILE A 104 -4.34 -1.40 26.83
N SER A 105 -5.51 -1.00 27.36
CA SER A 105 -6.03 -1.59 28.58
C SER A 105 -6.35 -3.07 28.39
N GLN A 106 -6.30 -3.88 29.45
CA GLN A 106 -6.59 -5.32 29.34
C GLN A 106 -7.97 -5.62 28.74
N LYS A 107 -8.98 -4.80 29.07
CA LYS A 107 -10.33 -4.89 28.47
C LYS A 107 -10.29 -4.67 26.97
N LYS A 108 -9.56 -3.65 26.50
CA LYS A 108 -9.41 -3.37 25.07
C LYS A 108 -8.50 -4.39 24.38
N LEU A 109 -7.53 -4.98 25.07
CA LEU A 109 -6.63 -5.97 24.46
C LEU A 109 -7.37 -7.20 23.90
N GLN A 110 -8.54 -7.54 24.45
CA GLN A 110 -9.42 -8.58 23.94
C GLN A 110 -9.96 -8.30 22.52
N MET A 111 -9.95 -7.02 22.11
CA MET A 111 -10.36 -6.57 20.79
C MET A 111 -9.23 -6.68 19.75
N LEU A 112 -7.98 -6.84 20.18
CA LEU A 112 -6.89 -7.17 19.27
C LEU A 112 -6.97 -8.67 19.02
N ARG A 113 -7.27 -9.07 17.79
CA ARG A 113 -7.57 -10.47 17.47
C ARG A 113 -6.70 -10.97 16.33
N ILE A 114 -6.53 -12.28 16.29
CA ILE A 114 -5.85 -13.00 15.20
C ILE A 114 -6.87 -13.90 14.53
N LEU A 115 -6.98 -13.79 13.22
CA LEU A 115 -7.82 -14.65 12.40
C LEU A 115 -6.95 -15.73 11.75
N VAL A 116 -7.23 -17.00 12.04
CA VAL A 116 -6.70 -18.14 11.28
C VAL A 116 -7.52 -18.27 10.01
N HIS A 117 -6.85 -18.31 8.84
CA HIS A 117 -7.50 -18.44 7.54
C HIS A 117 -7.06 -19.72 6.83
N LYS A 118 -7.99 -20.65 6.57
CA LYS A 118 -7.70 -21.91 5.90
C LYS A 118 -8.59 -22.16 4.69
N VAL A 119 -8.00 -22.62 3.59
CA VAL A 119 -8.75 -23.14 2.44
C VAL A 119 -8.68 -24.67 2.49
N ILE A 120 -9.84 -25.33 2.57
CA ILE A 120 -9.98 -26.79 2.58
C ILE A 120 -11.01 -27.15 1.51
N ASN A 121 -10.62 -27.98 0.54
CA ASN A 121 -11.51 -28.42 -0.56
C ASN A 121 -12.26 -27.26 -1.24
N GLY A 122 -11.56 -26.15 -1.50
CA GLY A 122 -12.12 -24.94 -2.11
C GLY A 122 -12.94 -24.05 -1.17
N LYS A 123 -13.27 -24.49 0.04
CA LYS A 123 -14.03 -23.71 1.03
C LYS A 123 -13.10 -22.98 1.98
N VAL A 124 -13.48 -21.75 2.33
CA VAL A 124 -12.73 -20.92 3.28
C VAL A 124 -13.26 -21.14 4.69
N HIS A 125 -12.38 -21.55 5.59
CA HIS A 125 -12.61 -21.71 7.03
C HIS A 125 -11.84 -20.64 7.77
N ARG A 126 -12.49 -20.02 8.75
CA ARG A 126 -11.91 -18.92 9.52
C ARG A 126 -12.24 -19.08 11.00
N THR A 127 -11.27 -18.80 11.85
CA THR A 127 -11.47 -18.81 13.30
C THR A 127 -10.64 -17.70 13.91
N ASP A 128 -11.27 -16.85 14.72
CA ASP A 128 -10.61 -15.71 15.35
C ASP A 128 -10.44 -15.88 16.86
N TYR A 129 -9.28 -15.45 17.34
CA TYR A 129 -8.88 -15.54 18.74
C TYR A 129 -8.49 -14.16 19.26
N PRO A 130 -8.93 -13.74 20.47
CA PRO A 130 -8.28 -12.63 21.15
C PRO A 130 -6.78 -12.91 21.26
N ILE A 131 -5.94 -11.91 20.98
CA ILE A 131 -4.49 -12.06 21.06
C ILE A 131 -4.06 -12.49 22.47
N ALA A 132 -4.78 -12.00 23.48
CA ALA A 132 -4.68 -12.45 24.84
C ALA A 132 -5.08 -13.94 24.95
N GLY A 133 -4.09 -14.82 25.08
CA GLY A 133 -4.31 -16.26 25.13
C GLY A 133 -4.39 -16.97 23.78
N ALA A 134 -4.21 -16.25 22.65
CA ALA A 134 -4.24 -16.84 21.31
C ALA A 134 -3.31 -18.06 21.17
N ALA A 135 -2.11 -18.03 21.73
CA ALA A 135 -1.18 -19.16 21.67
C ALA A 135 -1.80 -20.47 22.23
N LYS A 136 -2.51 -20.40 23.37
CA LYS A 136 -3.16 -21.58 23.97
C LYS A 136 -4.30 -22.12 23.10
N SER A 137 -5.04 -21.22 22.44
CA SER A 137 -6.11 -21.60 21.52
C SER A 137 -5.56 -22.19 20.22
N LEU A 138 -4.53 -21.56 19.65
CA LEU A 138 -3.84 -22.01 18.44
C LEU A 138 -3.13 -23.36 18.64
N ALA A 139 -2.64 -23.65 19.84
CA ALA A 139 -2.10 -24.98 20.18
C ALA A 139 -3.12 -26.11 20.02
N LYS A 140 -4.42 -25.80 20.09
CA LYS A 140 -5.52 -26.77 19.99
C LYS A 140 -6.22 -26.71 18.63
N ASP A 141 -5.93 -25.69 17.82
CA ASP A 141 -6.55 -25.49 16.52
C ASP A 141 -5.97 -26.48 15.50
N LYS A 142 -6.80 -27.35 14.97
CA LYS A 142 -6.41 -28.37 13.99
C LYS A 142 -6.16 -27.79 12.59
N LEU A 143 -6.49 -26.52 12.36
CA LEU A 143 -6.26 -25.82 11.09
C LEU A 143 -4.81 -25.37 10.90
N VAL A 144 -4.02 -25.33 11.98
CA VAL A 144 -2.62 -24.91 11.98
C VAL A 144 -1.69 -26.08 12.32
N ASP A 145 -0.51 -26.09 11.69
CA ASP A 145 0.58 -27.02 11.97
C ASP A 145 1.90 -26.25 11.98
N PHE A 146 2.25 -25.68 13.13
CA PHE A 146 3.45 -24.86 13.27
C PHE A 146 4.75 -25.64 13.15
N LYS A 147 4.72 -26.96 13.36
CA LYS A 147 5.91 -27.82 13.35
C LYS A 147 6.37 -28.13 11.93
N ASN A 148 5.41 -28.44 11.04
CA ASN A 148 5.74 -28.95 9.69
C ASN A 148 5.44 -27.97 8.57
N LYS A 149 4.72 -26.86 8.83
CA LYS A 149 4.33 -25.90 7.79
C LYS A 149 4.90 -24.51 8.07
N LYS A 150 5.23 -23.82 6.99
CA LYS A 150 5.51 -22.38 7.02
C LYS A 150 4.29 -21.62 7.54
N THR A 151 4.56 -20.53 8.25
CA THR A 151 3.54 -19.63 8.78
C THR A 151 3.75 -18.25 8.19
N VAL A 152 2.69 -17.72 7.58
CA VAL A 152 2.63 -16.30 7.21
C VAL A 152 1.75 -15.57 8.19
N PHE A 153 2.23 -14.44 8.71
CA PHE A 153 1.42 -13.50 9.45
C PHE A 153 1.25 -12.22 8.63
N TYR A 154 0.06 -12.01 8.07
CA TYR A 154 -0.31 -10.77 7.40
C TYR A 154 -0.87 -9.74 8.39
N ILE A 155 -0.31 -8.54 8.38
CA ILE A 155 -0.68 -7.43 9.25
C ILE A 155 -1.25 -6.28 8.41
N GLY A 156 -2.53 -6.00 8.62
CA GLY A 156 -3.29 -4.98 7.89
C GLY A 156 -2.89 -3.55 8.24
N GLY A 157 -3.32 -2.63 7.38
CA GLY A 157 -3.03 -1.20 7.47
C GLY A 157 -4.05 -0.35 8.26
N PHE A 158 -3.96 0.96 8.08
CA PHE A 158 -4.93 1.93 8.58
C PHE A 158 -6.27 1.74 7.87
N PHE A 159 -7.38 1.71 8.60
CA PHE A 159 -8.72 1.33 8.09
C PHE A 159 -8.82 -0.08 7.47
N ASP A 160 -7.87 -0.99 7.73
CA ASP A 160 -7.93 -2.37 7.23
C ASP A 160 -8.45 -3.35 8.28
N SER A 161 -9.06 -4.44 7.81
CA SER A 161 -9.60 -5.53 8.62
C SER A 161 -9.25 -6.88 8.00
N ALA A 162 -9.06 -7.89 8.85
CA ALA A 162 -8.83 -9.27 8.40
C ALA A 162 -10.03 -9.83 7.59
N TYR A 163 -11.20 -9.22 7.72
CA TYR A 163 -12.42 -9.61 7.04
C TYR A 163 -12.63 -8.90 5.68
N PHE A 164 -11.79 -7.93 5.33
CA PHE A 164 -11.91 -7.23 4.05
C PHE A 164 -11.29 -8.02 2.88
N PRO A 165 -11.74 -7.78 1.64
CA PRO A 165 -11.38 -8.58 0.48
C PRO A 165 -9.86 -8.71 0.26
N PHE A 166 -9.09 -7.64 0.45
CA PHE A 166 -7.63 -7.66 0.23
C PHE A 166 -6.91 -8.59 1.21
N SER A 167 -7.19 -8.46 2.51
CA SER A 167 -6.67 -9.35 3.56
C SER A 167 -7.05 -10.81 3.30
N GLN A 168 -8.29 -11.06 2.90
CA GLN A 168 -8.77 -12.40 2.58
C GLN A 168 -8.16 -12.98 1.30
N ALA A 169 -7.89 -12.16 0.29
CA ALA A 169 -7.25 -12.59 -0.95
C ALA A 169 -5.80 -13.03 -0.68
N ILE A 170 -5.05 -12.24 0.09
CA ILE A 170 -3.71 -12.60 0.57
C ILE A 170 -3.79 -13.89 1.40
N GLY A 171 -4.71 -13.97 2.37
CA GLY A 171 -4.86 -15.17 3.18
C GLY A 171 -5.17 -16.42 2.35
N THR A 172 -6.01 -16.27 1.31
CA THR A 172 -6.40 -17.36 0.41
C THR A 172 -5.23 -17.84 -0.44
N VAL A 173 -4.45 -16.93 -1.03
CA VAL A 173 -3.33 -17.34 -1.89
C VAL A 173 -2.25 -18.08 -1.11
N TYR A 174 -1.93 -17.65 0.12
CA TYR A 174 -0.97 -18.35 0.98
C TYR A 174 -1.53 -19.69 1.49
N SER A 175 -2.82 -19.74 1.82
CA SER A 175 -3.44 -20.98 2.30
C SER A 175 -3.44 -22.07 1.23
N LYS A 176 -3.72 -21.70 -0.04
CA LYS A 176 -3.62 -22.60 -1.20
C LYS A 176 -2.19 -23.11 -1.43
N ARG A 177 -1.17 -22.40 -0.94
CA ARG A 177 0.24 -22.83 -0.95
C ARG A 177 0.65 -23.68 0.27
N GLY A 178 -0.30 -24.04 1.13
CA GLY A 178 -0.06 -24.91 2.27
C GLY A 178 0.46 -24.21 3.52
N TYR A 179 0.48 -22.88 3.57
CA TYR A 179 0.90 -22.14 4.77
C TYR A 179 -0.13 -22.29 5.91
N ASN A 180 0.35 -22.11 7.15
CA ASN A 180 -0.47 -21.58 8.23
C ASN A 180 -0.64 -20.08 7.97
N VAL A 181 -1.86 -19.57 7.99
CA VAL A 181 -2.13 -18.16 7.68
C VAL A 181 -2.78 -17.51 8.89
N LEU A 182 -2.09 -16.52 9.43
CA LEU A 182 -2.58 -15.64 10.49
C LEU A 182 -2.81 -14.25 9.89
N LEU A 183 -3.99 -13.69 10.09
CA LEU A 183 -4.32 -12.32 9.70
C LEU A 183 -4.57 -11.49 10.96
N SER A 184 -4.01 -10.28 11.03
CA SER A 184 -4.24 -9.38 12.16
C SER A 184 -5.61 -8.72 12.05
N GLU A 185 -6.40 -8.77 13.11
CA GLU A 185 -7.62 -7.96 13.23
C GLU A 185 -7.34 -6.81 14.21
N THR A 186 -6.96 -5.68 13.63
CA THR A 186 -6.51 -4.45 14.31
C THR A 186 -7.43 -3.26 14.06
N PHE A 187 -8.57 -3.45 13.37
CA PHE A 187 -9.42 -2.36 12.85
C PHE A 187 -9.85 -1.40 13.95
N GLN A 188 -10.18 -1.91 15.14
CA GLN A 188 -10.63 -1.09 16.27
C GLN A 188 -9.55 -0.18 16.87
N PHE A 189 -8.27 -0.44 16.58
CA PHE A 189 -7.14 0.39 17.01
C PHE A 189 -6.62 1.29 15.90
N LEU A 190 -6.75 0.85 14.65
CA LEU A 190 -6.23 1.55 13.47
C LEU A 190 -7.32 2.31 12.71
N THR A 191 -8.39 2.68 13.39
CA THR A 191 -9.44 3.61 12.91
C THR A 191 -9.52 4.88 13.75
N TYR A 192 -8.71 4.98 14.81
CA TYR A 192 -8.50 6.24 15.51
C TYR A 192 -7.84 7.28 14.61
N ILE A 193 -7.83 8.55 15.02
CA ILE A 193 -7.08 9.58 14.31
C ILE A 193 -5.62 9.13 14.11
N TYR A 194 -5.10 9.35 12.91
CA TYR A 194 -3.89 8.69 12.42
C TYR A 194 -2.68 8.78 13.38
N PRO A 195 -2.33 9.93 13.99
CA PRO A 195 -1.22 9.98 14.95
C PRO A 195 -1.39 9.09 16.19
N LYS A 196 -2.64 8.86 16.64
CA LYS A 196 -2.91 7.90 17.74
C LYS A 196 -2.74 6.46 17.27
N SER A 197 -3.16 6.15 16.04
CA SER A 197 -2.94 4.84 15.43
C SER A 197 -1.45 4.53 15.26
N VAL A 198 -0.65 5.53 14.86
CA VAL A 198 0.82 5.42 14.80
C VAL A 198 1.40 5.10 16.18
N ARG A 199 0.98 5.81 17.23
CA ARG A 199 1.43 5.50 18.62
C ARG A 199 1.06 4.08 19.05
N LEU A 200 -0.13 3.61 18.68
CA LEU A 200 -0.58 2.26 19.00
C LEU A 200 0.16 1.18 18.21
N SER A 201 0.72 1.50 17.03
CA SER A 201 1.41 0.53 16.17
C SER A 201 2.54 -0.21 16.91
N LYS A 202 3.33 0.50 17.72
CA LYS A 202 4.37 -0.14 18.54
C LYS A 202 3.79 -1.12 19.55
N VAL A 203 2.74 -0.71 20.28
CA VAL A 203 2.10 -1.57 21.30
C VAL A 203 1.48 -2.82 20.67
N ILE A 204 0.84 -2.67 19.50
CA ILE A 204 0.29 -3.79 18.75
C ILE A 204 1.42 -4.71 18.27
N GLY A 205 2.50 -4.14 17.74
CA GLY A 205 3.69 -4.89 17.32
C GLY A 205 4.30 -5.69 18.46
N ASP A 206 4.51 -5.07 19.63
CA ASP A 206 5.02 -5.74 20.83
C ASP A 206 4.11 -6.92 21.22
N LYS A 207 2.78 -6.77 21.15
CA LYS A 207 1.82 -7.83 21.47
C LYS A 207 1.80 -8.97 20.44
N ILE A 208 2.00 -8.65 19.17
CA ILE A 208 2.18 -9.65 18.11
C ILE A 208 3.53 -10.37 18.30
N GLY A 209 4.60 -9.66 18.64
CA GLY A 209 5.90 -10.25 18.98
C GLY A 209 5.79 -11.23 20.15
N GLU A 210 5.11 -10.84 21.23
CA GLU A 210 4.83 -11.72 22.37
C GLU A 210 4.06 -12.99 21.96
N LEU A 211 3.07 -12.86 21.07
CA LEU A 211 2.39 -14.02 20.50
C LEU A 211 3.36 -14.92 19.73
N LEU A 212 4.22 -14.36 18.86
CA LEU A 212 5.19 -15.13 18.07
C LEU A 212 6.18 -15.91 18.94
N VAL A 213 6.66 -15.30 20.03
CA VAL A 213 7.50 -15.99 21.04
C VAL A 213 6.75 -17.18 21.63
N ASN A 214 5.48 -17.01 21.98
CA ASN A 214 4.67 -18.08 22.53
C ASN A 214 4.37 -19.18 21.49
N LEU A 215 4.22 -18.83 20.20
CA LEU A 215 4.06 -19.81 19.12
C LEU A 215 5.34 -20.60 18.85
N GLU A 216 6.52 -20.02 19.07
CA GLU A 216 7.79 -20.74 18.98
C GLU A 216 7.86 -21.90 19.99
N ASN A 217 7.38 -21.68 21.21
CA ASN A 217 7.25 -22.73 22.22
C ASN A 217 6.28 -23.85 21.82
N LEU A 218 5.41 -23.61 20.82
CA LEU A 218 4.48 -24.60 20.25
C LEU A 218 5.03 -25.28 18.99
N GLY A 219 6.25 -24.95 18.59
CA GLY A 219 6.96 -25.56 17.48
C GLY A 219 7.08 -24.70 16.23
N LEU A 220 6.59 -23.45 16.24
CA LEU A 220 6.88 -22.50 15.16
C LEU A 220 8.39 -22.25 15.12
N LYS A 221 9.03 -22.44 13.97
CA LYS A 221 10.45 -22.14 13.79
C LYS A 221 10.61 -20.77 13.14
N ALA A 222 11.63 -20.01 13.57
CA ALA A 222 11.99 -18.72 13.00
C ALA A 222 12.19 -18.79 11.46
N ASP A 223 12.86 -19.85 10.99
CA ASP A 223 13.09 -20.15 9.56
C ASP A 223 11.80 -20.42 8.76
N ASN A 224 10.72 -20.75 9.45
CA ASN A 224 9.39 -21.02 8.88
C ASN A 224 8.43 -19.84 9.09
N LEU A 225 8.88 -18.74 9.69
CA LEU A 225 8.06 -17.56 9.97
C LEU A 225 8.30 -16.49 8.90
N GLU A 226 7.24 -16.14 8.16
CA GLU A 226 7.20 -15.03 7.22
C GLU A 226 6.17 -14.01 7.73
N ILE A 227 6.51 -12.72 7.70
CA ILE A 227 5.60 -11.64 8.13
C ILE A 227 5.39 -10.69 6.96
N VAL A 228 4.14 -10.34 6.65
CA VAL A 228 3.80 -9.39 5.59
C VAL A 228 3.02 -8.26 6.24
N GLY A 229 3.44 -7.01 6.08
CA GLY A 229 2.73 -5.87 6.65
C GLY A 229 2.42 -4.82 5.59
N MET A 230 1.19 -4.33 5.55
CA MET A 230 0.76 -3.27 4.62
C MET A 230 0.66 -1.93 5.33
N SER A 231 1.12 -0.84 4.71
CA SER A 231 0.97 0.52 5.26
C SER A 231 1.60 0.62 6.66
N ILE A 232 0.86 1.13 7.65
CA ILE A 232 1.24 1.12 9.07
C ILE A 232 1.53 -0.31 9.59
N GLY A 233 0.89 -1.33 9.02
CA GLY A 233 1.11 -2.75 9.32
C GLY A 233 2.52 -3.22 9.01
N ALA A 234 3.21 -2.60 8.04
CA ALA A 234 4.63 -2.86 7.77
C ALA A 234 5.53 -2.48 8.97
N HIS A 235 5.20 -1.39 9.64
CA HIS A 235 5.92 -0.98 10.85
C HIS A 235 5.52 -1.82 12.07
N ILE A 236 4.25 -2.21 12.18
CA ILE A 236 3.80 -3.19 13.19
C ILE A 236 4.56 -4.51 13.04
N ALA A 237 4.76 -4.99 11.80
CA ALA A 237 5.58 -6.17 11.51
C ALA A 237 7.04 -5.98 11.95
N GLY A 238 7.63 -4.81 11.67
CA GLY A 238 8.97 -4.47 12.14
C GLY A 238 9.09 -4.48 13.66
N TYR A 239 8.14 -3.88 14.37
CA TYR A 239 8.11 -3.91 15.84
C TYR A 239 7.94 -5.32 16.40
N ALA A 240 7.04 -6.12 15.84
CA ALA A 240 6.86 -7.52 16.23
C ALA A 240 8.14 -8.33 16.06
N SER A 241 8.87 -8.10 14.97
CA SER A 241 10.13 -8.79 14.67
C SER A 241 11.25 -8.37 15.62
N LYS A 242 11.36 -7.07 15.94
CA LYS A 242 12.30 -6.57 16.94
C LYS A 242 12.03 -7.14 18.33
N TYR A 243 10.75 -7.19 18.75
CA TYR A 243 10.36 -7.81 20.02
C TYR A 243 10.73 -9.29 20.04
N TYR A 244 10.38 -10.01 18.98
CA TYR A 244 10.68 -11.44 18.83
C TYR A 244 12.20 -11.70 18.93
N TYR A 245 13.02 -10.93 18.20
CA TYR A 245 14.48 -11.01 18.27
C TYR A 245 15.02 -10.72 19.66
N SER A 246 14.52 -9.67 20.32
CA SER A 246 14.93 -9.34 21.69
C SER A 246 14.63 -10.46 22.70
N ALA A 247 13.58 -11.26 22.46
CA ALA A 247 13.16 -12.32 23.37
C ALA A 247 13.81 -13.67 23.06
N THR A 248 14.13 -13.96 21.80
CA THR A 248 14.57 -15.31 21.36
C THR A 248 15.98 -15.35 20.79
N GLY A 249 16.55 -14.19 20.44
CA GLY A 249 17.80 -14.09 19.67
C GLY A 249 17.67 -14.53 18.20
N LYS A 250 16.46 -14.83 17.73
CA LYS A 250 16.19 -15.32 16.37
C LYS A 250 15.37 -14.30 15.58
N LYS A 251 15.50 -14.30 14.26
CA LYS A 251 14.74 -13.41 13.38
C LYS A 251 13.74 -14.19 12.54
N PRO A 252 12.59 -13.59 12.18
CA PRO A 252 11.75 -14.16 11.14
C PRO A 252 12.54 -14.41 9.86
N SER A 253 12.22 -15.48 9.15
CA SER A 253 12.88 -15.85 7.89
C SER A 253 12.68 -14.83 6.77
N ARG A 254 11.57 -14.07 6.81
CA ARG A 254 11.24 -13.02 5.85
C ARG A 254 10.30 -11.99 6.46
N LEU A 255 10.52 -10.71 6.18
CA LEU A 255 9.57 -9.62 6.40
C LEU A 255 9.34 -8.89 5.08
N THR A 256 8.09 -8.84 4.62
CA THR A 256 7.70 -8.08 3.42
C THR A 256 6.90 -6.83 3.82
N GLY A 257 7.34 -5.66 3.38
CA GLY A 257 6.63 -4.39 3.55
C GLY A 257 5.87 -4.01 2.28
N LEU A 258 4.55 -3.88 2.36
CA LEU A 258 3.69 -3.46 1.26
C LEU A 258 3.33 -1.99 1.44
N ASP A 259 4.01 -1.15 0.67
CA ASP A 259 3.99 0.32 0.71
C ASP A 259 4.00 0.86 2.15
N PRO A 260 5.10 0.66 2.91
CA PRO A 260 5.17 1.03 4.32
C PRO A 260 4.83 2.50 4.54
N ALA A 261 4.04 2.81 5.58
CA ALA A 261 3.51 4.16 5.74
C ALA A 261 4.60 5.22 6.01
N GLY A 262 4.64 6.28 5.21
CA GLY A 262 5.51 7.43 5.41
C GLY A 262 5.05 8.42 6.49
N PRO A 263 3.75 8.83 6.54
CA PRO A 263 3.29 9.83 7.50
C PRO A 263 3.60 9.40 8.94
N CYS A 264 4.23 10.28 9.71
CA CYS A 264 4.76 10.04 11.07
C CYS A 264 5.88 9.01 11.23
N PHE A 265 6.37 8.36 10.17
CA PHE A 265 7.48 7.40 10.22
C PHE A 265 8.72 7.87 9.46
N ARG A 266 8.56 8.70 8.43
CA ARG A 266 9.68 9.34 7.69
C ARG A 266 10.62 10.01 8.67
N GLY A 267 11.92 9.76 8.52
CA GLY A 267 12.94 10.34 9.40
C GLY A 267 12.95 9.83 10.85
N LEU A 268 12.05 8.92 11.25
CA LEU A 268 12.20 8.26 12.55
C LEU A 268 13.47 7.39 12.54
N PRO A 269 14.14 7.26 13.70
CA PRO A 269 15.25 6.33 13.86
C PRO A 269 14.88 4.89 13.46
N PRO A 270 15.84 4.09 12.96
CA PRO A 270 15.71 2.67 12.69
C PRO A 270 14.88 1.84 13.67
N ASP A 271 15.05 2.07 14.97
CA ASP A 271 14.38 1.28 16.01
C ASP A 271 12.88 1.60 16.14
N LEU A 272 12.44 2.72 15.55
CA LEU A 272 11.09 3.27 15.62
C LEU A 272 10.33 3.14 14.28
N ARG A 273 10.75 2.21 13.42
CA ARG A 273 10.09 1.86 12.16
C ARG A 273 10.59 0.53 11.61
N LEU A 274 10.08 0.13 10.45
CA LEU A 274 10.58 -1.04 9.71
C LEU A 274 12.01 -0.79 9.19
N ARG A 275 12.86 -1.82 9.25
CA ARG A 275 14.21 -1.81 8.65
C ARG A 275 14.68 -3.19 8.22
N LYS A 276 15.65 -3.22 7.31
CA LYS A 276 16.29 -4.44 6.78
C LYS A 276 16.81 -5.41 7.84
N THR A 277 17.17 -4.92 9.03
CA THR A 277 17.71 -5.75 10.12
C THR A 277 16.63 -6.56 10.87
N ASP A 278 15.35 -6.28 10.62
CA ASP A 278 14.23 -6.85 11.38
C ASP A 278 13.96 -8.33 11.07
N ALA A 279 14.41 -8.83 9.92
CA ALA A 279 14.30 -10.23 9.53
C ALA A 279 15.57 -10.68 8.78
N GLU A 280 15.74 -11.98 8.57
CA GLU A 280 16.84 -12.52 7.75
C GLU A 280 16.79 -12.00 6.31
N ARG A 281 15.57 -11.83 5.79
CA ARG A 281 15.30 -11.35 4.44
C ARG A 281 14.20 -10.31 4.51
N VAL A 282 14.43 -9.14 3.90
CA VAL A 282 13.47 -8.04 3.95
C VAL A 282 13.28 -7.49 2.55
N ASP A 283 12.05 -7.50 2.07
CA ASP A 283 11.70 -6.95 0.77
C ASP A 283 10.53 -5.97 0.85
N ILE A 284 10.58 -4.92 0.04
CA ILE A 284 9.64 -3.80 0.12
C ILE A 284 9.05 -3.53 -1.24
N LEU A 285 7.74 -3.36 -1.31
CA LEU A 285 7.01 -2.91 -2.49
C LEU A 285 6.57 -1.47 -2.30
N HIS A 286 7.15 -0.55 -3.06
CA HIS A 286 6.85 0.88 -3.03
C HIS A 286 5.90 1.22 -4.19
N THR A 287 4.71 1.74 -3.85
CA THR A 287 3.67 2.06 -4.84
C THR A 287 3.05 3.44 -4.64
N ASN A 288 3.30 4.12 -3.51
CA ASN A 288 2.81 5.48 -3.28
C ASN A 288 3.74 6.37 -2.42
N ILE A 289 5.02 6.43 -2.75
CA ILE A 289 6.09 7.06 -1.94
C ILE A 289 5.91 8.57 -1.67
N ASP A 290 5.23 9.29 -2.56
CA ASP A 290 4.94 10.73 -2.40
C ASP A 290 3.64 11.00 -1.65
N GLY A 291 2.79 9.97 -1.50
CA GLY A 291 1.54 10.04 -0.76
C GLY A 291 1.68 9.44 0.64
N PHE A 292 1.17 8.22 0.78
CA PHE A 292 1.14 7.49 2.04
C PHE A 292 2.34 6.58 2.25
N GLY A 293 3.08 6.19 1.22
CA GLY A 293 4.27 5.35 1.31
C GLY A 293 5.51 6.12 1.76
N ILE A 294 6.50 5.42 2.30
CA ILE A 294 7.84 5.97 2.59
C ILE A 294 8.77 5.70 1.41
N ALA A 295 9.46 6.73 0.91
CA ALA A 295 10.37 6.57 -0.22
C ALA A 295 11.67 5.84 0.13
N GLU A 296 12.11 5.90 1.39
CA GLU A 296 13.41 5.37 1.83
C GLU A 296 13.58 3.87 1.53
N ASN A 297 14.80 3.45 1.18
CA ASN A 297 15.15 2.04 1.08
C ASN A 297 15.08 1.39 2.47
N LEU A 298 14.09 0.52 2.68
CA LEU A 298 13.86 -0.13 3.98
C LEU A 298 14.32 -1.59 4.00
N GLY A 299 14.49 -2.22 2.86
CA GLY A 299 14.75 -3.65 2.74
C GLY A 299 16.19 -4.03 2.43
N HIS A 300 16.38 -5.33 2.26
CA HIS A 300 17.50 -5.86 1.49
C HIS A 300 17.23 -5.74 -0.01
N VAL A 301 15.96 -5.84 -0.41
CA VAL A 301 15.49 -5.63 -1.79
C VAL A 301 14.30 -4.67 -1.76
N ASP A 302 14.38 -3.57 -2.50
CA ASP A 302 13.31 -2.58 -2.59
C ASP A 302 12.83 -2.48 -4.03
N PHE A 303 11.52 -2.64 -4.25
CA PHE A 303 10.89 -2.59 -5.57
C PHE A 303 10.07 -1.30 -5.70
N TYR A 304 10.41 -0.44 -6.66
CA TYR A 304 9.70 0.79 -6.98
C TYR A 304 8.82 0.54 -8.21
N VAL A 305 7.52 0.35 -7.98
CA VAL A 305 6.59 -0.07 -9.02
C VAL A 305 6.14 1.12 -9.84
N ASN A 306 6.44 1.11 -11.14
CA ASN A 306 6.29 2.26 -12.05
C ASN A 306 6.88 3.56 -11.45
N GLY A 307 8.05 3.46 -10.81
CA GLY A 307 8.69 4.59 -10.12
C GLY A 307 8.24 4.82 -8.69
N GLY A 308 7.15 4.18 -8.26
CA GLY A 308 6.71 4.12 -6.86
C GLY A 308 5.81 5.28 -6.42
N GLU A 309 5.48 6.24 -7.27
CA GLU A 309 4.71 7.43 -6.90
C GLU A 309 3.20 7.23 -7.10
N TYR A 310 2.82 6.94 -8.34
CA TYR A 310 1.45 6.69 -8.76
C TYR A 310 1.41 5.42 -9.58
N GLN A 311 0.38 4.61 -9.35
CA GLN A 311 0.17 3.41 -10.15
C GLN A 311 -0.81 3.71 -11.30
N PRO A 312 -0.63 3.09 -12.46
CA PRO A 312 -1.54 3.25 -13.58
C PRO A 312 -2.98 2.91 -13.19
N GLY A 313 -3.90 3.83 -13.50
CA GLY A 313 -5.34 3.62 -13.40
C GLY A 313 -5.90 2.97 -14.66
N ASP A 314 -7.13 2.46 -14.59
CA ASP A 314 -7.77 1.78 -15.74
C ASP A 314 -7.84 2.70 -16.97
N ILE A 315 -8.04 4.00 -16.76
CA ILE A 315 -7.83 5.04 -17.77
C ILE A 315 -6.38 5.50 -17.67
N VAL A 316 -5.54 5.15 -18.66
CA VAL A 316 -4.08 5.41 -18.66
C VAL A 316 -3.72 6.86 -18.33
N ALA A 317 -4.44 7.83 -18.89
CA ALA A 317 -4.20 9.26 -18.68
C ALA A 317 -4.65 9.76 -17.30
N VAL A 318 -5.37 8.94 -16.53
CA VAL A 318 -5.86 9.25 -15.18
C VAL A 318 -5.23 8.26 -14.20
N PRO A 319 -4.10 8.63 -13.55
CA PRO A 319 -3.45 7.74 -12.60
C PRO A 319 -4.40 7.40 -11.46
N CYS A 320 -4.25 6.22 -10.89
CA CYS A 320 -5.04 5.90 -9.71
C CYS A 320 -4.56 6.76 -8.53
N LEU A 321 -5.48 7.50 -7.92
CA LEU A 321 -5.16 8.49 -6.89
C LEU A 321 -4.51 7.83 -5.65
N VAL A 322 -4.00 8.66 -4.73
CA VAL A 322 -3.19 8.31 -3.55
C VAL A 322 -3.61 6.99 -2.87
N ILE A 323 -4.88 6.84 -2.45
CA ILE A 323 -5.37 5.62 -1.79
C ILE A 323 -5.28 4.39 -2.69
N CYS A 324 -5.63 4.52 -3.97
CA CYS A 324 -5.58 3.40 -4.91
C CYS A 324 -4.13 2.97 -5.15
N SER A 325 -3.23 3.93 -5.38
CA SER A 325 -1.79 3.67 -5.51
C SER A 325 -1.21 2.99 -4.27
N HIS A 326 -1.65 3.37 -3.06
CA HIS A 326 -1.26 2.72 -1.82
C HIS A 326 -1.74 1.26 -1.72
N ILE A 327 -3.00 0.99 -2.12
CA ILE A 327 -3.62 -0.35 -2.10
C ILE A 327 -3.02 -1.29 -3.15
N ARG A 328 -2.52 -0.76 -4.27
CA ARG A 328 -1.89 -1.55 -5.33
C ARG A 328 -0.75 -2.44 -4.86
N SER A 329 0.00 -2.04 -3.83
CA SER A 329 1.03 -2.88 -3.22
C SER A 329 0.51 -4.26 -2.77
N ALA A 330 -0.66 -4.30 -2.11
CA ALA A 330 -1.32 -5.53 -1.69
C ALA A 330 -1.83 -6.35 -2.87
N ILE A 331 -2.36 -5.70 -3.91
CA ILE A 331 -2.85 -6.37 -5.13
C ILE A 331 -1.69 -7.00 -5.90
N TYR A 332 -0.60 -6.26 -6.13
CA TYR A 332 0.59 -6.78 -6.80
C TYR A 332 1.22 -7.91 -5.99
N TRP A 333 1.30 -7.79 -4.67
CA TRP A 333 1.79 -8.88 -3.82
C TRP A 333 0.93 -10.13 -3.92
N TRP A 334 -0.39 -9.99 -3.81
CA TRP A 334 -1.33 -11.11 -3.98
C TRP A 334 -1.10 -11.81 -5.34
N LEU A 335 -1.02 -11.05 -6.42
CA LEU A 335 -0.82 -11.60 -7.77
C LEU A 335 0.57 -12.20 -7.97
N ALA A 336 1.62 -11.63 -7.35
CA ALA A 336 2.97 -12.16 -7.39
C ALA A 336 3.11 -13.48 -6.60
N VAL A 337 2.42 -13.60 -5.46
CA VAL A 337 2.31 -14.87 -4.73
C VAL A 337 1.48 -15.86 -5.55
N GLN A 338 0.43 -15.44 -6.24
CA GLN A 338 -0.36 -16.35 -7.08
C GLN A 338 0.41 -16.81 -8.32
N ASN A 339 1.18 -15.93 -8.94
CA ASN A 339 1.85 -16.14 -10.21
C ASN A 339 3.37 -15.88 -10.08
N PRO A 340 4.15 -16.84 -9.55
CA PRO A 340 5.59 -16.68 -9.39
C PRO A 340 6.28 -16.30 -10.70
N LYS A 341 7.33 -15.47 -10.59
CA LYS A 341 8.19 -15.06 -11.70
C LYS A 341 7.51 -14.26 -12.81
N LYS A 342 6.28 -13.77 -12.59
CA LYS A 342 5.57 -12.90 -13.55
C LYS A 342 5.84 -11.41 -13.33
N PHE A 343 6.02 -10.96 -12.09
CA PHE A 343 6.50 -9.61 -11.81
C PHE A 343 8.03 -9.61 -11.79
N ILE A 344 8.62 -9.20 -12.91
CA ILE A 344 10.08 -9.14 -13.11
C ILE A 344 10.50 -7.68 -13.03
N ALA A 345 11.41 -7.37 -12.11
CA ALA A 345 11.92 -6.03 -11.88
C ALA A 345 13.38 -5.92 -12.35
N ILE A 346 13.77 -4.73 -12.80
CA ILE A 346 15.08 -4.40 -13.36
C ILE A 346 15.90 -3.68 -12.29
N LYS A 347 17.17 -4.06 -12.13
CA LYS A 347 18.08 -3.40 -11.20
C LYS A 347 18.17 -1.91 -11.53
N CYS A 348 18.16 -1.07 -10.50
CA CYS A 348 18.32 0.37 -10.69
C CYS A 348 19.30 0.96 -9.67
N ASP A 349 19.95 2.05 -10.06
CA ASP A 349 21.04 2.64 -9.29
C ASP A 349 20.55 3.56 -8.17
N SER A 350 19.42 4.24 -8.38
CA SER A 350 18.84 5.17 -7.41
C SER A 350 17.32 5.18 -7.45
N ILE A 351 16.71 5.74 -6.40
CA ILE A 351 15.26 6.01 -6.36
C ILE A 351 14.90 6.97 -7.50
N GLN A 352 15.74 7.97 -7.79
CA GLN A 352 15.47 8.94 -8.83
C GLN A 352 15.47 8.33 -10.23
N ASP A 353 16.38 7.39 -10.49
CA ASP A 353 16.39 6.63 -11.74
C ASP A 353 15.15 5.75 -11.85
N ALA A 354 14.72 5.12 -10.75
CA ALA A 354 13.48 4.36 -10.73
C ALA A 354 12.25 5.24 -11.00
N ARG A 355 12.16 6.43 -10.39
CA ARG A 355 11.08 7.40 -10.65
C ARG A 355 10.99 7.79 -12.12
N PHE A 356 12.14 7.97 -12.76
CA PHE A 356 12.22 8.32 -14.19
C PHE A 356 12.28 7.12 -15.14
N ALA A 357 12.08 5.89 -14.63
CA ALA A 357 12.22 4.65 -15.40
C ALA A 357 13.58 4.52 -16.14
N LYS A 358 14.67 5.09 -15.61
CA LYS A 358 16.03 5.07 -16.19
C LYS A 358 16.84 3.85 -15.75
N CYS A 359 16.22 2.67 -15.74
CA CYS A 359 16.83 1.44 -15.21
C CYS A 359 17.15 0.39 -16.30
N TYR A 360 16.76 0.64 -17.55
CA TYR A 360 16.80 -0.35 -18.65
C TYR A 360 18.20 -0.64 -19.22
N ASN A 361 19.23 0.10 -18.79
CA ASN A 361 20.60 -0.09 -19.25
C ASN A 361 21.26 -1.38 -18.71
N GLY A 362 20.71 -1.97 -17.64
CA GLY A 362 21.25 -3.16 -16.99
C GLY A 362 20.47 -4.44 -17.33
N SER A 363 21.15 -5.60 -17.21
CA SER A 363 20.52 -6.92 -17.43
C SER A 363 20.13 -7.65 -16.14
N GLU A 364 20.47 -7.12 -14.96
CA GLU A 364 20.16 -7.78 -13.70
C GLU A 364 18.68 -7.62 -13.36
N THR A 365 18.02 -8.75 -13.11
CA THR A 365 16.61 -8.79 -12.74
C THR A 365 16.37 -9.48 -11.41
N ASN A 366 15.25 -9.13 -10.77
CA ASN A 366 14.73 -9.79 -9.58
C ASN A 366 13.20 -10.04 -9.72
N TYR A 367 12.63 -10.84 -8.82
CA TYR A 367 11.20 -11.18 -8.85
C TYR A 367 10.50 -10.64 -7.63
N VAL A 368 9.36 -9.99 -7.82
CA VAL A 368 8.43 -9.73 -6.72
C VAL A 368 7.71 -11.03 -6.34
N GLY A 369 7.47 -11.23 -5.03
CA GLY A 369 6.75 -12.38 -4.50
C GLY A 369 7.66 -13.44 -3.86
N LEU A 370 7.20 -14.69 -3.79
CA LEU A 370 7.94 -15.72 -3.02
C LEU A 370 9.31 -16.08 -3.63
N GLU A 371 9.56 -15.74 -4.90
CA GLU A 371 10.78 -16.07 -5.65
C GLU A 371 11.85 -14.97 -5.64
N THR A 372 11.69 -13.92 -4.83
CA THR A 372 12.67 -12.84 -4.67
C THR A 372 14.07 -13.39 -4.36
N LYS A 373 15.06 -12.89 -5.11
CA LYS A 373 16.47 -13.25 -5.02
C LYS A 373 17.17 -12.32 -4.03
N PHE A 374 17.27 -12.77 -2.78
CA PHE A 374 17.91 -11.99 -1.69
C PHE A 374 19.45 -12.03 -1.74
N ASP A 375 20.03 -12.92 -2.53
CA ASP A 375 21.45 -12.92 -2.93
C ASP A 375 21.80 -11.75 -3.88
N ARG A 376 20.78 -11.03 -4.38
CA ARG A 376 20.91 -9.84 -5.22
C ARG A 376 20.21 -8.65 -4.53
N PRO A 377 20.84 -8.07 -3.49
CA PRO A 377 20.25 -6.98 -2.74
C PRO A 377 20.28 -5.66 -3.52
N GLY A 378 19.38 -4.75 -3.18
CA GLY A 378 19.34 -3.36 -3.61
C GLY A 378 18.01 -2.97 -4.25
N LEU A 379 18.04 -1.91 -5.06
CA LEU A 379 16.86 -1.26 -5.58
C LEU A 379 16.50 -1.79 -6.97
N TYR A 380 15.22 -2.02 -7.23
CA TYR A 380 14.70 -2.48 -8.50
C TYR A 380 13.49 -1.66 -8.95
N TYR A 381 13.42 -1.32 -10.23
CA TYR A 381 12.24 -0.76 -10.87
C TYR A 381 11.36 -1.89 -11.39
N LEU A 382 10.07 -1.87 -11.06
CA LEU A 382 9.10 -2.86 -11.52
C LEU A 382 8.11 -2.21 -12.49
N PRO A 383 8.21 -2.47 -13.81
CA PRO A 383 7.21 -2.05 -14.77
C PRO A 383 5.97 -2.93 -14.67
N THR A 384 4.80 -2.29 -14.68
CA THR A 384 3.49 -2.95 -14.71
C THR A 384 2.61 -2.34 -15.80
N TYR A 385 1.49 -3.00 -16.05
CA TYR A 385 0.44 -2.54 -16.93
C TYR A 385 -0.74 -2.01 -16.11
N ASN A 386 -1.60 -1.20 -16.73
CA ASN A 386 -2.79 -0.63 -16.07
C ASN A 386 -3.94 -1.63 -15.95
N GLU A 387 -3.96 -2.68 -16.78
CA GLU A 387 -5.02 -3.68 -16.79
C GLU A 387 -4.61 -4.96 -16.07
N PHE A 388 -5.58 -5.64 -15.46
CA PHE A 388 -5.38 -6.96 -14.88
C PHE A 388 -4.84 -7.94 -15.93
N PRO A 389 -3.80 -8.75 -15.64
CA PRO A 389 -3.23 -9.05 -14.33
C PRO A 389 -2.03 -8.16 -13.91
N TYR A 390 -1.86 -7.00 -14.53
CA TYR A 390 -0.88 -5.93 -14.27
C TYR A 390 0.60 -6.28 -14.47
N TYR A 391 1.01 -7.55 -14.39
CA TYR A 391 2.39 -7.89 -14.70
C TYR A 391 2.66 -7.86 -16.21
N ARG A 392 3.89 -7.47 -16.60
CA ARG A 392 4.36 -7.51 -18.00
C ARG A 392 5.33 -8.65 -18.29
N ALA A 393 5.70 -9.44 -17.28
CA ALA A 393 6.69 -10.52 -17.40
C ALA A 393 7.96 -10.04 -18.12
N LYS A 394 8.41 -10.74 -19.17
CA LYS A 394 9.62 -10.38 -19.92
C LYS A 394 9.44 -9.14 -20.79
N GLU A 395 8.21 -8.82 -21.22
CA GLU A 395 7.93 -7.63 -22.04
C GLU A 395 8.20 -6.35 -21.25
N GLY A 396 8.04 -6.40 -19.92
CA GLY A 396 8.40 -5.29 -19.04
C GLY A 396 9.89 -4.95 -19.03
N LEU A 397 10.77 -5.84 -19.52
CA LEU A 397 12.21 -5.59 -19.58
C LEU A 397 12.65 -4.73 -20.77
N ASP A 398 11.73 -4.42 -21.67
CA ASP A 398 11.94 -3.53 -22.80
C ASP A 398 11.48 -2.11 -22.46
N GLU A 399 12.33 -1.12 -22.73
CA GLU A 399 12.09 0.29 -22.39
C GLU A 399 10.95 0.88 -23.23
N GLU A 400 10.81 0.48 -24.50
CA GLU A 400 9.72 0.95 -25.39
C GLU A 400 8.33 0.54 -24.89
N ASN A 401 8.34 -0.36 -23.93
CA ASN A 401 7.25 -1.07 -23.36
C ASN A 401 6.90 -0.45 -21.98
N GLU A 402 7.72 0.47 -21.44
CA GLU A 402 7.36 1.30 -20.29
C GLU A 402 6.00 1.99 -20.52
N ILE A 403 5.09 1.91 -19.55
CA ILE A 403 3.68 2.19 -19.79
C ILE A 403 3.43 3.61 -20.30
N TYR A 404 4.08 4.61 -19.71
CA TYR A 404 3.87 6.00 -20.12
C TYR A 404 4.55 6.30 -21.46
N LYS A 405 5.77 5.79 -21.67
CA LYS A 405 6.50 5.89 -22.95
C LYS A 405 5.73 5.25 -24.09
N TYR A 406 5.27 4.01 -23.90
CA TYR A 406 4.50 3.25 -24.88
C TYR A 406 3.23 3.99 -25.30
N HIS A 407 2.43 4.45 -24.34
CA HIS A 407 1.19 5.16 -24.65
C HIS A 407 1.42 6.53 -25.28
N ALA A 408 2.42 7.28 -24.81
CA ALA A 408 2.79 8.56 -25.42
C ALA A 408 3.27 8.39 -26.86
N ALA A 409 4.13 7.40 -27.14
CA ALA A 409 4.59 7.10 -28.49
C ALA A 409 3.42 6.73 -29.41
N ARG A 410 2.48 5.90 -28.93
CA ARG A 410 1.31 5.49 -29.73
C ARG A 410 0.36 6.65 -30.04
N VAL A 411 0.09 7.53 -29.08
CA VAL A 411 -0.80 8.70 -29.29
C VAL A 411 -0.17 9.69 -30.27
N ASN A 412 1.16 9.86 -30.23
CA ASN A 412 1.88 10.77 -31.12
C ASN A 412 2.33 10.12 -32.45
N ALA A 413 1.99 8.85 -32.71
CA ALA A 413 2.32 8.19 -33.98
C ALA A 413 1.41 8.65 -35.14
N GLU A 414 0.28 9.29 -34.83
CA GLU A 414 -0.65 9.84 -35.82
C GLU A 414 -0.45 11.37 -35.94
N ASP A 415 0.12 11.81 -37.07
CA ASP A 415 0.35 13.24 -37.38
C ASP A 415 -0.93 14.00 -37.82
N LEU A 416 -2.11 13.58 -37.39
CA LEU A 416 -3.40 14.12 -37.85
C LEU A 416 -3.96 15.26 -36.98
N PHE A 417 -3.11 15.92 -36.20
CA PHE A 417 -3.49 17.13 -35.48
C PHE A 417 -3.44 18.35 -36.42
N ILE A 418 -4.54 18.60 -37.15
CA ILE A 418 -4.83 19.94 -37.68
C ILE A 418 -5.46 20.72 -36.51
N VAL A 419 -4.66 21.58 -35.86
CA VAL A 419 -5.10 22.43 -34.73
C VAL A 419 -5.76 23.71 -35.23
#